data_AF-A0A6G0Y703-F1
#
_entry.id   AF-A0A6G0Y703-F1
#
_cell.length_a   1.000
_cell.length_b   1.000
_cell.length_c   1.000
_cell.angle_alpha   90.00
_cell.angle_beta   90.00
_cell.angle_gamma   90.00
#
_symmetry.space_group_name_H-M   'P 1'
#
loop_
_entity.id
_entity.type
_entity.pdbx_description
1 polymer ?
#
loop_
_entity_poly.entity_id
_entity_poly.type
_entity_poly.pdbx_seq_one_letter_code
_entity_poly.pdbx_strand_id
1 'polypeptide(L)'
;WGNKRIVLDCPTLMAKQIVVSHVKDIQLGKRTYHYLLSGLIMDDHWETEVIEYGAINITGFRLLDMNQWSVKHFLSEWKNLDPITSPGAGKDTISAQAALMHDAVLVLVETFDKLLWKKPDMFKATAKRTLSNGNSSISGISSSQILGLDCNSGRTSGNQWEHGEKISRFLRKVKNTQLSTI
;
A
#
# COMPACT_ATOMS: atom_id res chain seq x y z
N TRP A 1 12.00 40.94 -8.91
CA TRP A 1 11.06 39.80 -8.94
C TRP A 1 11.15 39.06 -7.62
N GLY A 2 10.00 38.71 -7.01
CA GLY A 2 9.97 38.05 -5.68
C GLY A 2 9.95 36.52 -5.77
N ASN A 3 10.26 35.87 -4.66
CA ASN A 3 10.17 34.41 -4.53
C ASN A 3 8.72 33.94 -4.62
N LYS A 4 8.46 32.93 -5.44
CA LYS A 4 7.15 32.33 -5.66
C LYS A 4 7.12 30.93 -5.03
N ARG A 5 6.08 30.63 -4.26
CA ARG A 5 5.91 29.35 -3.55
C ARG A 5 4.66 28.66 -4.06
N ILE A 6 4.78 27.39 -4.46
CA ILE A 6 3.71 26.62 -5.08
C ILE A 6 3.57 25.29 -4.31
N VAL A 7 2.34 24.91 -3.99
CA VAL A 7 2.03 23.60 -3.41
C VAL A 7 1.34 22.75 -4.48
N LEU A 8 1.84 21.54 -4.70
CA LEU A 8 1.25 20.58 -5.62
C LEU A 8 0.57 19.47 -4.82
N ASP A 9 -0.76 19.49 -4.84
CA ASP A 9 -1.63 18.45 -4.29
C ASP A 9 -2.39 17.74 -5.41
N CYS A 10 -1.64 16.93 -6.15
CA CYS A 10 -2.14 16.18 -7.29
C CYS A 10 -1.40 14.84 -7.42
N PRO A 11 -1.91 13.90 -8.23
CA PRO A 11 -1.24 12.61 -8.41
C PRO A 11 0.22 12.75 -8.84
N THR A 12 1.06 11.82 -8.41
CA THR A 12 2.52 11.78 -8.66
C THR A 12 2.89 12.10 -10.11
N LEU A 13 2.20 11.48 -11.07
CA LEU A 13 2.45 11.70 -12.50
C LEU A 13 2.22 13.15 -12.93
N MET A 14 1.14 13.77 -12.43
CA MET A 14 0.78 15.15 -12.76
C MET A 14 1.75 16.13 -12.11
N ALA A 15 2.13 15.91 -10.85
CA ALA A 15 3.13 16.74 -10.17
C ALA A 15 4.47 16.70 -10.91
N LYS A 16 4.91 15.50 -11.33
CA LYS A 16 6.11 15.31 -12.17
C LYS A 16 6.01 16.10 -13.48
N GLN A 17 4.90 15.97 -14.20
CA GLN A 17 4.68 16.70 -15.46
C GLN A 17 4.74 18.21 -15.28
N ILE A 18 4.10 18.77 -14.24
CA ILE A 18 4.11 20.21 -13.96
C ILE A 18 5.53 20.71 -13.71
N VAL A 19 6.29 20.00 -12.87
CA VAL A 19 7.67 20.39 -12.54
C VAL A 19 8.56 20.28 -13.78
N VAL A 20 8.48 19.18 -14.54
CA VAL A 20 9.25 18.99 -15.79
C VAL A 20 8.93 20.09 -16.80
N SER A 21 7.65 20.38 -17.02
CA SER A 21 7.22 21.43 -17.95
C SER A 21 7.74 22.81 -17.54
N HIS A 22 7.74 23.13 -16.24
CA HIS A 22 8.33 24.38 -15.75
C HIS A 22 9.83 24.44 -16.05
N VAL A 23 10.56 23.38 -15.70
CA VAL A 23 12.02 23.34 -15.87
C VAL A 23 12.44 23.46 -17.33
N LYS A 24 11.65 22.92 -18.26
CA LYS A 24 11.90 22.99 -19.71
C LYS A 24 11.57 24.34 -20.33
N ASP A 25 10.70 25.14 -19.72
CA ASP A 25 10.36 26.47 -20.22
C ASP A 25 11.47 27.48 -19.86
N ILE A 26 12.06 28.08 -20.90
CA ILE A 26 13.15 29.07 -20.78
C ILE A 26 12.61 30.41 -20.25
N GLN A 27 11.33 30.70 -20.44
CA GLN A 27 10.69 31.95 -19.99
C GLN A 27 10.40 31.94 -18.49
N LEU A 28 10.35 30.76 -17.87
CA LEU A 28 10.10 30.61 -16.44
C LEU A 28 11.41 30.72 -15.64
N GLY A 29 11.49 31.73 -14.76
CA GLY A 29 12.66 32.00 -13.94
C GLY A 29 12.91 30.94 -12.85
N LYS A 30 13.61 29.85 -13.20
CA LYS A 30 13.83 28.64 -12.39
C LYS A 30 14.23 28.89 -10.93
N ARG A 31 15.14 29.83 -10.67
CA ARG A 31 15.65 30.15 -9.31
C ARG A 31 14.69 30.93 -8.42
N THR A 32 13.57 31.42 -8.95
CA THR A 32 12.59 32.21 -8.18
C THR A 32 11.44 31.38 -7.64
N TYR A 33 11.34 30.10 -8.03
CA TYR A 33 10.25 29.22 -7.64
C TYR A 33 10.70 28.19 -6.61
N HIS A 34 9.78 27.90 -5.69
CA HIS A 34 9.90 26.84 -4.71
C HIS A 34 8.62 26.00 -4.73
N TYR A 35 8.77 24.71 -5.04
CA TYR A 35 7.68 23.73 -5.04
C TYR A 35 7.67 22.93 -3.73
N LEU A 36 6.48 22.75 -3.17
CA LEU A 36 6.19 21.77 -2.13
C LEU A 36 5.31 20.67 -2.74
N LEU A 37 5.80 19.43 -2.73
CA LEU A 37 5.07 18.25 -3.17
C LEU A 37 4.38 17.63 -1.95
N SER A 38 3.04 17.57 -1.92
CA SER A 38 2.30 17.02 -0.78
C SER A 38 2.34 15.49 -0.71
N GLY A 39 2.51 14.82 -1.85
CA GLY A 39 2.54 13.37 -1.95
C GLY A 39 3.88 12.73 -1.57
N LEU A 40 3.86 11.40 -1.38
CA LEU A 40 5.03 10.54 -1.11
C LEU A 40 5.80 10.19 -2.39
N ILE A 41 6.09 11.21 -3.20
CA ILE A 41 6.74 11.08 -4.51
C ILE A 41 8.27 10.96 -4.41
N MET A 42 8.85 11.42 -3.30
CA MET A 42 10.31 11.49 -3.15
C MET A 42 10.96 10.13 -2.90
N ASP A 43 10.20 9.07 -2.61
CA ASP A 43 10.71 7.70 -2.45
C ASP A 43 11.04 7.04 -3.81
N ASP A 44 10.44 7.51 -4.91
CA ASP A 44 10.67 6.97 -6.26
C ASP A 44 12.01 7.42 -6.90
N HIS A 45 12.80 8.25 -6.21
CA HIS A 45 14.08 8.80 -6.68
C HIS A 45 14.03 9.45 -8.07
N TRP A 46 12.91 10.11 -8.37
CA TRP A 46 12.65 10.81 -9.61
C TRP A 46 13.73 11.86 -9.97
N GLU A 47 14.47 12.37 -9.00
CA GLU A 47 15.56 13.34 -9.18
C GLU A 47 16.70 12.83 -10.08
N THR A 48 16.94 11.51 -10.12
CA THR A 48 18.03 10.92 -10.93
C THR A 48 17.69 10.81 -12.42
N GLU A 49 16.42 10.82 -12.80
CA GLU A 49 16.00 10.67 -14.21
C GLU A 49 16.08 11.99 -15.00
N VAL A 50 16.09 13.15 -14.33
CA VAL A 50 16.15 14.45 -15.00
C VAL A 50 17.14 15.38 -14.29
N ILE A 51 18.32 15.53 -14.89
CA ILE A 51 19.41 16.41 -14.44
C ILE A 51 18.93 17.86 -14.21
N GLU A 52 17.85 18.24 -14.88
CA GLU A 52 17.29 19.58 -14.91
C GLU A 52 16.54 19.94 -13.60
N TYR A 53 16.22 18.99 -12.72
CA TYR A 53 15.58 19.26 -11.43
C TYR A 53 16.48 20.03 -10.44
N GLY A 54 17.79 20.06 -10.65
CA GLY A 54 18.71 20.92 -9.89
C GLY A 54 18.50 22.42 -10.12
N ALA A 55 17.64 22.82 -11.07
CA ALA A 55 17.41 24.22 -11.41
C ALA A 55 16.31 24.91 -10.58
N ILE A 56 15.49 24.17 -9.84
CA ILE A 56 14.35 24.67 -9.06
C ILE A 56 14.39 24.10 -7.64
N ASN A 57 13.99 24.88 -6.65
CA ASN A 57 13.89 24.39 -5.27
C ASN A 57 12.65 23.53 -5.09
N ILE A 58 12.82 22.33 -4.54
CA ILE A 58 11.73 21.37 -4.34
C ILE A 58 11.84 20.77 -2.96
N THR A 59 10.74 20.82 -2.22
CA THR A 59 10.57 20.15 -0.92
C THR A 59 9.47 19.11 -1.06
N GLY A 60 9.65 17.96 -0.43
CA GLY A 60 8.65 16.89 -0.41
C GLY A 60 8.91 15.96 0.76
N PHE A 61 8.13 14.89 0.82
CA PHE A 61 8.14 13.94 1.94
C PHE A 61 8.61 12.57 1.45
N ARG A 62 9.43 11.91 2.27
CA ARG A 62 9.81 10.51 2.11
C ARG A 62 9.20 9.71 3.23
N LEU A 63 8.65 8.57 2.90
CA LEU A 63 8.14 7.62 3.88
C LEU A 63 9.25 6.72 4.42
N LEU A 64 10.26 6.43 3.61
CA LEU A 64 11.29 5.45 3.93
C LEU A 64 12.55 6.13 4.46
N ASP A 65 13.01 5.70 5.65
CA ASP A 65 14.35 6.02 6.12
C ASP A 65 15.36 5.01 5.58
N MET A 66 16.09 5.42 4.54
CA MET A 66 17.13 4.61 3.90
C MET A 66 18.29 4.26 4.85
N ASN A 67 18.40 4.90 6.02
CA ASN A 67 19.39 4.56 7.02
C ASN A 67 18.97 3.40 7.93
N GLN A 68 17.66 3.12 8.00
CA GLN A 68 17.09 2.08 8.84
C GLN A 68 17.52 0.69 8.34
N TRP A 69 17.94 -0.17 9.28
CA TRP A 69 18.39 -1.53 8.95
C TRP A 69 17.33 -2.33 8.20
N SER A 70 16.05 -2.24 8.58
CA SER A 70 14.95 -3.00 7.97
C SER A 70 14.78 -2.64 6.50
N VAL A 71 14.87 -1.35 6.17
CA VAL A 71 14.81 -0.84 4.80
C VAL A 71 16.02 -1.32 4.00
N LYS A 72 17.23 -1.21 4.56
CA LYS A 72 18.46 -1.69 3.90
C LYS A 72 18.42 -3.19 3.60
N HIS A 73 17.98 -3.98 4.58
CA HIS A 73 17.86 -5.44 4.45
C HIS A 73 16.78 -5.82 3.42
N PHE A 74 15.63 -5.15 3.43
CA PHE A 74 14.61 -5.37 2.42
C PHE A 74 15.13 -5.05 1.01
N LEU A 75 15.78 -3.89 0.84
CA LEU A 75 16.30 -3.46 -0.46
C LEU A 75 17.42 -4.36 -0.98
N SER A 76 18.22 -4.98 -0.09
CA SER A 76 19.26 -5.93 -0.53
C SER A 76 18.68 -7.18 -1.17
N GLU A 77 17.49 -7.60 -0.76
CA GLU A 77 16.76 -8.72 -1.38
C GLU A 77 15.97 -8.26 -2.59
N TRP A 78 15.29 -7.11 -2.49
CA TRP A 78 14.46 -6.53 -3.55
C TRP A 78 15.22 -6.32 -4.86
N LYS A 79 16.48 -5.87 -4.79
CA LYS A 79 17.34 -5.67 -5.96
C LYS A 79 17.76 -6.97 -6.65
N ASN A 80 17.71 -8.10 -5.96
CA ASN A 80 18.12 -9.41 -6.50
C ASN A 80 16.95 -10.18 -7.12
N LEU A 81 15.71 -9.68 -6.98
CA LEU A 81 14.54 -10.29 -7.58
C LEU A 81 14.52 -10.09 -9.11
N ASP A 82 14.11 -11.12 -9.83
CA ASP A 82 13.95 -11.07 -11.29
C ASP A 82 12.76 -10.16 -11.68
N PRO A 83 12.99 -9.05 -12.39
CA PRO A 83 11.93 -8.14 -12.82
C PRO A 83 10.87 -8.78 -13.72
N ILE A 84 11.18 -9.90 -14.40
CA ILE A 84 10.24 -10.61 -15.25
C ILE A 84 9.18 -11.32 -14.39
N THR A 85 9.61 -11.97 -13.32
CA THR A 85 8.70 -12.67 -12.39
C THR A 85 8.04 -11.72 -11.41
N SER A 86 8.73 -10.63 -11.04
CA SER A 86 8.29 -9.64 -10.06
C SER A 86 8.37 -8.24 -10.66
N PRO A 87 7.35 -7.81 -11.42
CA PRO A 87 7.35 -6.51 -12.09
C PRO A 87 7.57 -5.36 -11.11
N GLY A 88 8.54 -4.51 -11.40
CA GLY A 88 8.92 -3.37 -10.56
C GLY A 88 10.02 -3.63 -9.53
N ALA A 89 10.40 -4.90 -9.31
CA ALA A 89 11.56 -5.28 -8.50
C ALA A 89 12.88 -5.17 -9.28
N GLY A 90 13.99 -5.60 -8.67
CA GLY A 90 15.32 -5.52 -9.29
C GLY A 90 15.90 -4.10 -9.32
N LYS A 91 15.41 -3.22 -8.45
CA LYS A 91 15.85 -1.82 -8.32
C LYS A 91 16.45 -1.58 -6.94
N ASP A 92 17.28 -0.55 -6.81
CA ASP A 92 17.82 -0.13 -5.52
C ASP A 92 16.82 0.67 -4.65
N THR A 93 15.64 0.97 -5.21
CA THR A 93 14.57 1.73 -4.55
C THR A 93 13.22 1.03 -4.68
N ILE A 94 12.29 1.43 -3.82
CA ILE A 94 10.90 0.98 -3.82
C ILE A 94 9.99 2.18 -3.63
N SER A 95 8.85 2.20 -4.32
CA SER A 95 7.88 3.28 -4.17
C SER A 95 7.22 3.25 -2.80
N ALA A 96 6.78 4.41 -2.32
CA ALA A 96 6.03 4.49 -1.06
C ALA A 96 4.78 3.59 -1.08
N GLN A 97 4.09 3.51 -2.23
CA GLN A 97 2.93 2.63 -2.40
C GLN A 97 3.31 1.15 -2.26
N ALA A 98 4.40 0.71 -2.88
CA ALA A 98 4.83 -0.69 -2.80
C ALA A 98 5.33 -1.04 -1.39
N ALA A 99 6.03 -0.13 -0.72
CA ALA A 99 6.41 -0.31 0.69
C ALA A 99 5.20 -0.41 1.63
N LEU A 100 4.18 0.44 1.44
CA LEU A 100 2.92 0.35 2.20
C LEU A 100 2.18 -0.98 1.93
N MET A 101 2.22 -1.50 0.71
CA MET A 101 1.65 -2.82 0.39
C MET A 101 2.39 -3.95 1.09
N HIS A 102 3.73 -3.90 1.11
CA HIS A 102 4.54 -4.86 1.87
C HIS A 102 4.17 -4.84 3.36
N ASP A 103 4.09 -3.66 3.96
CA ASP A 103 3.74 -3.50 5.38
C ASP A 103 2.30 -3.92 5.67
N ALA A 104 1.36 -3.65 4.76
CA ALA A 104 -0.03 -4.10 4.88
C ALA A 104 -0.14 -5.62 4.96
N VAL A 105 0.63 -6.36 4.16
CA VAL A 105 0.68 -7.83 4.24
C VAL A 105 1.21 -8.28 5.60
N LEU A 106 2.27 -7.65 6.11
CA LEU A 106 2.80 -7.95 7.45
C LEU A 106 1.77 -7.67 8.55
N VAL A 107 0.99 -6.59 8.44
CA VAL A 107 -0.13 -6.31 9.37
C VAL A 107 -1.16 -7.44 9.33
N LEU A 108 -1.51 -7.92 8.14
CA LEU A 108 -2.48 -8.99 7.98
C LEU A 108 -1.98 -10.30 8.61
N VAL A 109 -0.74 -10.70 8.33
CA VAL A 109 -0.12 -11.91 8.90
C VAL A 109 -0.12 -11.83 10.44
N GLU A 110 0.45 -10.75 10.98
CA GLU A 110 0.53 -10.54 12.43
C GLU A 110 -0.85 -10.47 13.11
N THR A 111 -1.83 -9.91 12.41
CA THR A 111 -3.23 -9.88 12.88
C THR A 111 -3.77 -11.29 13.03
N PHE A 112 -3.64 -12.13 12.00
CA PHE A 112 -4.19 -13.48 12.02
C PHE A 112 -3.42 -14.40 12.96
N ASP A 113 -2.10 -14.26 13.07
CA ASP A 113 -1.29 -15.01 14.04
C ASP A 113 -1.75 -14.71 15.47
N LYS A 114 -1.90 -13.44 15.83
CA LYS A 114 -2.43 -13.04 17.14
C LYS A 114 -3.88 -13.49 17.36
N LEU A 115 -4.70 -13.42 16.33
CA LEU A 115 -6.11 -13.79 16.39
C LEU A 115 -6.28 -15.29 16.65
N LEU A 116 -5.58 -16.11 15.86
CA LEU A 116 -5.62 -17.56 15.92
C LEU A 116 -4.91 -18.09 17.16
N TRP A 117 -3.83 -17.45 17.61
CA TRP A 117 -3.21 -17.76 18.90
C TRP A 117 -4.19 -17.58 20.06
N LYS A 118 -4.97 -16.49 20.05
CA LYS A 118 -5.95 -16.22 21.11
C LYS A 118 -7.22 -17.06 20.99
N LYS A 119 -7.63 -17.41 19.76
CA LYS A 119 -8.88 -18.13 19.45
C LYS A 119 -8.66 -19.08 18.26
N PRO A 120 -8.03 -20.24 18.46
CA PRO A 120 -7.70 -21.18 17.38
C PRO A 120 -8.96 -21.72 16.69
N ASP A 121 -10.07 -21.75 17.41
CA ASP A 121 -11.33 -22.34 16.95
C ASP A 121 -12.26 -21.32 16.28
N MET A 122 -11.81 -20.07 16.10
CA MET A 122 -12.64 -18.96 15.63
C MET A 122 -13.38 -19.27 14.32
N PHE A 123 -12.71 -19.95 13.39
CA PHE A 123 -13.24 -20.21 12.04
C PHE A 123 -13.71 -21.65 11.83
N LYS A 124 -13.70 -22.50 12.87
CA LYS A 124 -14.07 -23.93 12.74
C LYS A 124 -15.54 -24.13 12.31
N ALA A 125 -16.45 -23.27 12.76
CA ALA A 125 -17.86 -23.32 12.36
C ALA A 125 -18.06 -22.95 10.89
N THR A 126 -17.25 -22.02 10.37
CA THR A 126 -17.29 -21.56 8.99
C THR A 126 -16.66 -22.57 8.03
N ALA A 127 -15.56 -23.23 8.43
CA ALA A 127 -14.95 -24.32 7.67
C ALA A 127 -15.88 -25.53 7.49
N LYS A 128 -16.77 -25.79 8.46
CA LYS A 128 -17.80 -26.84 8.34
C LYS A 128 -18.90 -26.48 7.34
N ARG A 129 -19.17 -25.19 7.08
CA ARG A 129 -20.14 -24.76 6.06
C ARG A 129 -19.58 -24.96 4.64
N THR A 130 -18.25 -24.85 4.45
CA THR A 130 -17.59 -25.15 3.17
C THR A 130 -17.28 -26.64 2.95
N LEU A 131 -17.19 -27.45 4.01
CA LEU A 131 -16.91 -28.90 3.94
C LEU A 131 -18.13 -29.82 4.24
N SER A 132 -19.35 -29.29 4.26
CA SER A 132 -20.54 -30.15 4.43
C SER A 132 -20.84 -30.97 3.16
N ASN A 133 -20.24 -32.16 3.13
CA ASN A 133 -20.59 -33.39 2.39
C ASN A 133 -20.14 -33.56 0.92
N GLY A 134 -18.95 -34.14 0.75
CA GLY A 134 -18.58 -34.93 -0.43
C GLY A 134 -19.11 -36.38 -0.43
N ASN A 135 -20.13 -36.73 0.37
CA ASN A 135 -20.69 -38.09 0.38
C ASN A 135 -22.16 -38.20 0.85
N SER A 136 -23.01 -37.24 0.49
CA SER A 136 -24.47 -37.43 0.50
C SER A 136 -25.00 -37.15 -0.90
N SER A 137 -25.50 -38.21 -1.55
CA SER A 137 -26.30 -38.25 -2.79
C SER A 137 -26.47 -36.91 -3.52
N ILE A 138 -25.80 -36.81 -4.67
CA ILE A 138 -25.93 -35.79 -5.70
C ILE A 138 -27.37 -35.83 -6.24
N SER A 139 -28.32 -35.17 -5.58
CA SER A 139 -29.66 -34.95 -6.14
C SER A 139 -30.44 -33.78 -5.51
N GLY A 140 -29.80 -32.90 -4.72
CA GLY A 140 -30.55 -31.81 -4.09
C GLY A 140 -29.75 -30.65 -3.49
N ILE A 141 -28.46 -30.51 -3.78
CA ILE A 141 -27.69 -29.35 -3.29
C ILE A 141 -27.96 -28.18 -4.22
N SER A 142 -28.98 -27.38 -3.88
CA SER A 142 -29.09 -26.02 -4.40
C SER A 142 -27.81 -25.25 -4.04
N SER A 143 -27.34 -24.43 -4.97
CA SER A 143 -26.18 -23.53 -4.90
C SER A 143 -26.18 -22.54 -3.71
N SER A 144 -27.10 -22.69 -2.77
CA SER A 144 -27.32 -21.90 -1.56
C SER A 144 -26.53 -22.38 -0.33
N GLN A 145 -25.61 -23.35 -0.44
CA GLN A 145 -24.85 -23.88 0.71
C GLN A 145 -23.43 -23.33 0.84
N ILE A 146 -22.85 -22.73 -0.21
CA ILE A 146 -21.76 -21.76 -0.04
C ILE A 146 -22.43 -20.42 0.23
N LEU A 147 -22.91 -20.23 1.47
CA LEU A 147 -23.53 -18.96 1.91
C LEU A 147 -22.45 -17.88 2.03
N GLY A 148 -21.96 -17.40 0.89
CA GLY A 148 -21.39 -16.06 0.81
C GLY A 148 -22.46 -15.05 1.24
N LEU A 149 -22.03 -13.97 1.89
CA LEU A 149 -22.93 -12.89 2.24
C LEU A 149 -23.40 -12.20 0.95
N ASP A 150 -24.70 -12.17 0.70
CA ASP A 150 -25.27 -11.41 -0.40
C ASP A 150 -25.15 -9.90 -0.09
N CYS A 151 -24.30 -9.20 -0.84
CA CYS A 151 -24.08 -7.77 -0.69
C CYS A 151 -25.29 -6.92 -1.13
N ASN A 152 -26.25 -7.50 -1.85
CA ASN A 152 -27.43 -6.82 -2.38
C ASN A 152 -28.70 -7.07 -1.54
N SER A 153 -28.60 -7.91 -0.51
CA SER A 153 -29.64 -8.11 0.51
C SER A 153 -29.79 -6.82 1.32
N GLY A 154 -30.63 -5.91 0.82
CA GLY A 154 -30.71 -4.53 1.26
C GLY A 154 -30.95 -4.38 2.76
N ARG A 155 -30.14 -3.55 3.43
CA ARG A 155 -30.32 -2.83 4.72
C ARG A 155 -31.09 -3.51 5.88
N THR A 156 -31.38 -4.81 5.84
CA THR A 156 -31.83 -5.54 7.03
C THR A 156 -30.61 -5.70 7.92
N SER A 157 -30.53 -4.82 8.92
CA SER A 157 -29.55 -4.86 10.00
C SER A 157 -29.49 -6.27 10.58
N GLY A 158 -28.51 -7.07 10.18
CA GLY A 158 -28.47 -8.50 10.54
C GLY A 158 -27.44 -9.35 9.81
N ASN A 159 -27.11 -9.06 8.55
CA ASN A 159 -26.19 -9.88 7.75
C ASN A 159 -24.72 -9.42 7.82
N GLN A 160 -24.27 -8.90 8.96
CA GLN A 160 -22.84 -8.57 9.13
C GLN A 160 -22.05 -9.85 9.44
N TRP A 161 -20.85 -9.97 8.86
CA TRP A 161 -20.00 -11.11 9.15
C TRP A 161 -19.60 -11.15 10.64
N GLU A 162 -19.92 -12.26 11.30
CA GLU A 162 -19.80 -12.46 12.76
C GLU A 162 -18.38 -12.26 13.33
N HIS A 163 -17.36 -12.32 12.47
CA HIS A 163 -15.95 -12.14 12.84
C HIS A 163 -15.36 -10.77 12.45
N GLY A 164 -16.06 -9.97 11.63
CA GLY A 164 -15.52 -8.73 11.07
C GLY A 164 -15.06 -7.72 12.11
N GLU A 165 -15.90 -7.47 13.13
CA GLU A 165 -15.57 -6.57 14.24
C GLU A 165 -14.35 -7.05 15.06
N LYS A 166 -14.23 -8.37 15.27
CA LYS A 166 -13.08 -8.95 15.98
C LYS A 166 -11.80 -8.74 15.18
N ILE A 167 -11.82 -9.04 13.89
CA ILE A 167 -10.65 -8.86 13.00
C ILE A 167 -10.25 -7.39 12.94
N SER A 168 -11.21 -6.46 12.78
CA SER A 168 -10.94 -5.02 12.77
C SER A 168 -10.24 -4.54 14.05
N ARG A 169 -10.65 -5.04 15.22
CA ARG A 169 -10.00 -4.71 16.49
C ARG A 169 -8.58 -5.24 16.59
N PHE A 170 -8.27 -6.40 16.01
CA PHE A 170 -6.91 -6.91 15.99
C PHE A 170 -6.04 -6.12 15.00
N LEU A 171 -6.55 -5.82 13.82
CA LEU A 171 -5.87 -4.97 12.82
C LEU A 171 -5.40 -3.65 13.43
N ARG A 172 -6.29 -2.95 14.16
CA ARG A 172 -5.98 -1.67 14.82
C ARG A 172 -4.97 -1.77 15.97
N LYS A 173 -4.71 -2.98 16.49
CA LYS A 173 -3.82 -3.22 17.64
C LYS A 173 -2.44 -3.73 17.22
N VAL A 174 -2.25 -4.08 15.96
CA VAL A 174 -0.94 -4.51 15.48
C VAL A 174 0.05 -3.36 15.61
N LYS A 175 1.17 -3.65 16.25
CA LYS A 175 2.38 -2.84 16.26
C LYS A 175 3.51 -3.78 15.89
N ASN A 176 4.15 -3.54 14.77
CA ASN A 176 5.28 -4.34 14.30
C ASN A 176 6.33 -3.42 13.66
N THR A 177 7.56 -3.90 13.59
CA THR A 177 8.61 -3.21 12.83
C THR A 177 8.29 -3.32 11.34
N GLN A 178 8.18 -2.19 10.67
CA GLN A 178 7.72 -2.05 9.29
C GLN A 178 8.74 -1.25 8.48
N LEU A 179 8.61 -1.26 7.14
CA LEU A 179 9.42 -0.42 6.26
C LEU A 179 9.03 1.05 6.39
N SER A 180 7.74 1.32 6.57
CA SER A 180 7.17 2.64 6.78
C SER A 180 6.88 2.89 8.26
N THR A 181 7.82 3.53 8.95
CA THR A 181 7.61 4.01 10.31
C THR A 181 7.48 5.53 10.26
N ILE A 182 6.29 6.05 10.61
CA ILE A 182 6.02 7.50 10.73
C ILE A 182 6.16 7.91 12.20
#